data_AF-A0A7L3HSU7-F1
#
_entry.id   AF-A0A7L3HSU7-F1
#
_cell.length_a   1.000
_cell.length_b   1.000
_cell.length_c   1.000
_cell.angle_alpha   90.00
_cell.angle_beta   90.00
_cell.angle_gamma   90.00
#
_symmetry.space_group_name_H-M   'P 1'
#
loop_
_entity.id
_entity.type
_entity.pdbx_description
1 polymer ?
#
loop_
_entity_poly.entity_id
_entity_poly.type
_entity_poly.pdbx_seq_one_letter_code
_entity_poly.pdbx_strand_id
1 'polypeptide(L)' 'FSYSILSSVPVSNRELFTIDTKTGEIRLTGTLDFEDVRLHELQIEATDKGTPPLSGHCSVELEVLDVND' A
#
# COMPACT_ATOMS: atom_id res chain seq x y z
N PHE A 1 -12.08 1.23 -13.46
CA PHE A 1 -10.92 1.65 -12.69
C PHE A 1 -10.04 0.44 -12.39
N SER A 2 -8.76 0.66 -12.10
CA SER A 2 -7.80 -0.33 -11.60
C SER A 2 -6.91 0.30 -10.54
N TYR A 3 -6.56 -0.46 -9.51
CA TYR A 3 -5.71 -0.01 -8.40
C TYR A 3 -4.30 -0.60 -8.49
N SER A 4 -3.29 0.17 -8.10
CA SER A 4 -1.90 -0.29 -8.02
C SER A 4 -1.12 0.41 -6.90
N ILE A 5 -0.09 -0.26 -6.37
CA ILE A 5 0.89 0.34 -5.45
C ILE A 5 2.04 0.90 -6.29
N LEU A 6 2.19 2.23 -6.29
CA LEU A 6 3.25 2.93 -6.98
C LEU A 6 4.59 2.81 -6.24
N SER A 7 4.57 3.07 -4.94
CA SER A 7 5.74 3.02 -4.08
C SER A 7 5.36 2.71 -2.64
N SER A 8 6.35 2.27 -1.87
CA SER A 8 6.27 2.10 -0.42
C SER A 8 7.47 2.72 0.26
N VAL A 9 7.28 3.18 1.49
CA VAL A 9 8.35 3.57 2.41
C VAL A 9 8.22 2.68 3.65
N PRO A 10 9.26 1.93 4.04
CA PRO A 10 10.52 1.70 3.32
C PRO A 10 10.33 0.99 1.95
N VAL A 11 11.25 1.24 1.02
CA VAL A 11 11.18 0.66 -0.34
C VAL A 11 11.36 -0.86 -0.33
N SER A 12 12.11 -1.39 0.65
CA SER A 12 12.26 -2.83 0.89
C SER A 12 10.95 -3.55 1.15
N ASN A 13 9.93 -2.82 1.60
CA ASN A 13 8.68 -3.39 2.08
C ASN A 13 7.60 -3.43 0.99
N ARG A 14 7.95 -3.10 -0.26
CA ARG A 14 7.00 -3.15 -1.38
C ARG A 14 6.40 -4.54 -1.56
N GLU A 15 7.19 -5.57 -1.29
CA GLU A 15 6.76 -6.97 -1.40
C GLU A 15 5.88 -7.44 -0.24
N LEU A 16 5.83 -6.69 0.88
CA LEU A 16 4.99 -7.00 2.04
C LEU A 16 3.51 -6.63 1.83
N PHE A 17 3.21 -5.79 0.85
CA PHE A 17 1.85 -5.32 0.59
C PHE A 17 1.42 -5.66 -0.82
N THR A 18 0.20 -6.16 -0.93
CA THR A 18 -0.48 -6.40 -2.20
C THR A 18 -1.78 -5.61 -2.23
N ILE A 19 -2.19 -5.18 -3.42
CA ILE A 19 -3.48 -4.53 -3.63
C ILE A 19 -4.28 -5.32 -4.66
N ASP A 20 -5.54 -5.61 -4.36
CA ASP A 20 -6.46 -6.15 -5.35
C ASP A 20 -6.77 -5.07 -6.39
N THR A 21 -6.39 -5.33 -7.64
CA THR A 21 -6.51 -4.36 -8.74
C THR A 21 -7.95 -3.92 -9.03
N LYS A 22 -8.97 -4.65 -8.58
CA LYS A 22 -10.39 -4.37 -8.84
C LYS A 22 -11.08 -3.73 -7.64
N THR A 23 -10.78 -4.19 -6.42
CA THR A 23 -11.46 -3.72 -5.20
C THR A 23 -10.68 -2.66 -4.45
N GLY A 24 -9.36 -2.57 -4.67
CA GLY A 24 -8.47 -1.72 -3.89
C GLY A 24 -8.15 -2.27 -2.50
N GLU A 25 -8.53 -3.52 -2.20
CA GLU A 25 -8.22 -4.17 -0.92
C GLU A 25 -6.70 -4.35 -0.78
N ILE A 26 -6.13 -3.81 0.29
CA ILE A 26 -4.71 -3.96 0.63
C ILE A 26 -4.56 -5.14 1.58
N ARG A 27 -3.65 -6.06 1.27
CA ARG A 27 -3.34 -7.24 2.08
C ARG A 27 -1.86 -7.32 2.37
N LEU A 28 -1.55 -7.70 3.60
CA LEU A 28 -0.21 -8.04 4.03
C LEU A 28 0.15 -9.45 3.53
N THR A 29 1.34 -9.61 2.94
CA THR A 29 1.88 -10.90 2.44
C THR A 29 2.96 -11.48 3.35
N GLY A 30 3.55 -10.67 4.23
CA GLY A 30 4.58 -11.08 5.19
C GLY A 30 4.20 -10.73 6.64
N THR A 31 5.19 -10.69 7.52
CA THR A 31 5.05 -10.23 8.90
C THR A 31 5.52 -8.79 9.02
N LEU A 32 4.84 -8.00 9.85
CA LEU A 32 5.32 -6.70 10.31
C LEU A 32 5.90 -6.89 11.70
N ASP A 33 7.06 -6.32 11.95
CA ASP A 33 7.74 -6.36 13.24
C ASP A 33 7.95 -4.93 13.75
N PHE A 34 7.53 -4.67 14.99
CA PHE A 34 7.50 -3.32 15.56
C PHE A 34 8.93 -2.79 15.80
N GLU A 35 9.85 -3.68 16.14
CA GLU A 35 11.25 -3.42 16.37
C GLU A 35 12.01 -3.08 15.08
N ASP A 36 11.53 -3.61 13.94
CA ASP A 36 12.14 -3.35 12.62
C ASP A 36 11.63 -2.04 12.01
N VAL A 37 10.31 -1.93 11.76
CA VAL A 37 9.69 -0.79 11.08
C VAL A 37 8.32 -0.52 11.68
N ARG A 38 8.17 0.65 12.30
CA ARG A 38 6.91 1.06 12.95
C ARG A 38 5.92 1.72 12.02
N LEU A 39 6.42 2.46 11.03
CA LEU A 39 5.60 3.25 10.12
C LEU A 39 5.89 2.84 8.69
N HIS A 40 4.83 2.50 7.97
CA HIS A 40 4.88 2.27 6.54
C HIS A 40 3.98 3.26 5.82
N GLU A 41 4.41 3.72 4.65
CA GLU A 41 3.61 4.56 3.78
C GLU A 41 3.49 3.90 2.41
N LEU A 42 2.26 3.82 1.88
CA LEU A 42 1.98 3.31 0.54
C LEU A 42 1.38 4.40 -0.33
N GLN A 43 1.96 4.61 -1.52
CA GLN A 43 1.39 5.47 -2.54
C GLN A 43 0.55 4.63 -3.50
N ILE A 44 -0.75 4.88 -3.53
CA ILE A 44 -1.72 4.13 -4.33
C ILE A 44 -2.14 4.97 -5.54
N GLU A 45 -2.29 4.32 -6.68
CA GLU A 45 -2.90 4.89 -7.88
C GLU A 45 -4.21 4.17 -8.22
N ALA A 46 -5.23 4.95 -8.58
CA ALA A 46 -6.45 4.45 -9.19
C ALA A 46 -6.58 5.05 -10.60
N THR A 47 -6.53 4.21 -11.63
CA THR A 47 -6.67 4.62 -13.03
C THR A 47 -8.04 4.25 -13.56
N ASP A 48 -8.76 5.15 -14.24
CA ASP A 48 -10.05 4.85 -14.86
C ASP A 48 -9.91 4.04 -16.17
N LYS A 49 -11.02 3.82 -16.89
CA LYS A 49 -11.02 3.12 -18.20
C LYS A 49 -11.29 4.09 -19.36
N GLY A 50 -11.04 5.38 -19.15
CA GLY A 50 -11.25 6.41 -20.16
C GLY A 50 -10.23 6.34 -21.30
N THR A 51 -10.48 7.14 -22.33
CA THR A 51 -9.55 7.35 -23.46
C THR A 51 -9.44 8.85 -23.72
N PRO A 52 -8.39 9.55 -23.23
CA PRO A 52 -7.27 9.00 -22.45
C PRO A 52 -7.69 8.60 -21.02
N PRO A 53 -6.95 7.67 -20.38
CA PRO A 53 -7.21 7.31 -19.00
C PRO A 53 -6.82 8.44 -18.04
N LEU A 54 -7.59 8.61 -16.98
CA LEU A 54 -7.27 9.52 -15.87
C LEU A 54 -6.89 8.72 -14.63
N SER A 55 -5.91 9.22 -13.87
CA SER A 55 -5.46 8.63 -12.61
C SER A 55 -5.71 9.57 -11.43
N GLY A 56 -6.04 8.98 -10.29
CA GLY A 56 -6.02 9.62 -8.98
C GLY A 56 -5.02 8.93 -8.05
N HIS A 57 -4.49 9.67 -7.07
CA HIS A 57 -3.49 9.17 -6.14
C HIS A 57 -3.92 9.39 -4.68
N CYS A 58 -3.52 8.48 -3.79
CA CYS A 58 -3.62 8.68 -2.35
C CYS A 58 -2.45 8.05 -1.60
N SER A 59 -2.17 8.57 -0.41
CA SER A 59 -1.22 7.98 0.54
C SER A 59 -1.96 7.22 1.63
N VAL A 60 -1.45 6.04 1.98
CA VAL A 60 -1.92 5.21 3.08
C VAL A 60 -0.80 5.06 4.09
N GLU A 61 -1.01 5.57 5.30
CA GLU A 61 -0.09 5.45 6.42
C GLU A 61 -0.51 4.25 7.30
N LEU A 62 0.45 3.40 7.65
CA LEU A 62 0.26 2.18 8.41
C LEU A 62 1.19 2.22 9.62
N GLU A 63 0.60 2.25 10.82
CA GLU A 63 1.33 2.17 12.09
C GLU A 63 1.24 0.75 12.64
N VAL A 64 2.39 0.12 12.85
CA VAL A 64 2.51 -1.16 13.54
C VAL A 64 2.39 -0.89 15.03
N LEU A 65 1.38 -1.49 15.67
CA LEU A 65 1.17 -1.38 17.10
C LEU A 65 1.94 -2.48 17.82
N ASP A 66 2.67 -2.11 18.87
CA ASP A 66 3.28 -3.09 19.77
C ASP A 66 2.16 -3.77 20.56
N VAL A 67 2.17 -5.10 20.55
CA VAL A 67 1.22 -5.93 21.30
C VAL A 67 1.66 -6.16 22.74
N ASN A 68 2.89 -5.80 23.09
CA ASN A 68 3.54 -6.14 24.36
C ASN A 68 3.63 -4.99 25.39
N ASP A 69 2.84 -3.92 25.22
CA ASP A 69 2.67 -2.87 26.25
C ASP A 69 1.39 -3.08 27.10
#